data_AF-A0AAN8GBK2-F1
#
_entry.id   AF-A0AAN8GBK2-F1
#
_cell.length_a   1.000
_cell.length_b   1.000
_cell.length_c   1.000
_cell.angle_alpha   90.00
_cell.angle_beta   90.00
_cell.angle_gamma   90.00
#
_symmetry.space_group_name_H-M   'P 1'
#
loop_
_entity.id
_entity.type
_entity.pdbx_description
1 polymer ?
#
loop_
_entity_poly.entity_id
_entity_poly.type
_entity_poly.pdbx_seq_one_letter_code
_entity_poly.pdbx_strand_id
1 'polypeptide(L)'
;MAMCKWLYRRKRSVFLLLIASTAWIAYLTFATESNSERKNVNKVTDNSISHKYFNQDYIVEPPGAQQQDDNSNDTEGKESPKKTKDDDTHLEKIIQMGEKIKNKTVEMGESFKNKTIAVGKHVKNKTLEHLAVLGMLRPKNKIKYLYYPSQFNLSVDLEDIGNIMKDTEFLNKLHPLDLSGPALASTQNRTINYTYNMKYHVGFCDCWDRNCLCCARIINKRLHLNRTMCSNFTFISKTHELETDVLLDGKIIHKRTISADEPPLLCLGSFSKVVDICVHFFNVTFKVNAETDHKTQLLGCTDFSLNLYNKTIGAHPVDCFQIPGDPNKKHKDRPFNLFGNWMP
;
A
#
# COMPACT_ATOMS: atom_id res chain seq x y z
N MET A 1 64.49 -48.46 -6.34
CA MET A 1 63.17 -47.98 -6.83
C MET A 1 61.95 -48.55 -6.11
N ALA A 2 61.98 -49.76 -5.52
CA ALA A 2 60.82 -50.33 -4.82
C ALA A 2 60.38 -49.54 -3.56
N MET A 3 61.34 -48.97 -2.81
CA MET A 3 61.06 -48.23 -1.56
C MET A 3 60.28 -46.93 -1.79
N CYS A 4 60.52 -46.22 -2.91
CA CYS A 4 59.79 -44.98 -3.23
C CYS A 4 58.32 -45.24 -3.57
N LYS A 5 57.99 -46.35 -4.26
CA LYS A 5 56.60 -46.71 -4.57
C LYS A 5 55.81 -47.04 -3.30
N TRP A 6 56.46 -47.62 -2.29
CA TRP A 6 55.82 -47.94 -1.02
C TRP A 6 55.51 -46.68 -0.19
N LEU A 7 56.46 -45.74 -0.09
CA LEU A 7 56.24 -44.47 0.61
C LEU A 7 55.16 -43.59 -0.04
N TYR A 8 55.08 -43.59 -1.37
CA TYR A 8 54.06 -42.85 -2.09
C TYR A 8 52.64 -43.41 -1.88
N ARG A 9 52.49 -44.75 -1.86
CA ARG A 9 51.20 -45.39 -1.54
C ARG A 9 50.73 -45.09 -0.11
N ARG A 10 51.65 -45.08 0.85
CA ARG A 10 51.31 -44.79 2.26
C ARG A 10 50.87 -43.34 2.45
N LYS A 11 51.52 -42.38 1.81
CA LYS A 11 51.11 -40.95 1.86
C LYS A 11 49.74 -40.71 1.20
N ARG A 12 49.47 -41.35 0.06
CA ARG A 12 48.17 -41.20 -0.63
C ARG A 12 47.01 -41.76 0.19
N SER A 13 47.22 -42.87 0.92
CA SER A 13 46.19 -43.44 1.80
C SER A 13 45.87 -42.54 2.99
N VAL A 14 46.88 -41.91 3.60
CA VAL A 14 46.67 -40.99 4.74
C VAL A 14 45.96 -39.71 4.28
N PHE A 15 46.30 -39.21 3.09
CA PHE A 15 45.66 -38.00 2.55
C PHE A 15 44.17 -38.23 2.21
N LEU A 16 43.81 -39.41 1.68
CA LEU A 16 42.41 -39.77 1.42
C LEU A 16 41.59 -39.93 2.71
N LEU A 17 42.19 -40.47 3.77
CA LEU A 17 41.54 -40.57 5.09
C LEU A 17 41.29 -39.18 5.71
N LEU A 18 42.21 -38.23 5.55
CA LEU A 18 42.02 -36.86 6.01
C LEU A 18 40.88 -36.15 5.27
N ILE A 19 40.79 -36.28 3.94
CA ILE A 19 39.70 -35.69 3.15
C ILE A 19 38.34 -36.32 3.51
N ALA A 20 38.29 -37.63 3.72
CA ALA A 20 37.06 -38.29 4.12
C ALA A 20 36.58 -37.82 5.51
N SER A 21 37.52 -37.59 6.44
CA SER A 21 37.19 -37.10 7.78
C SER A 21 36.66 -35.67 7.79
N THR A 22 37.22 -34.77 6.97
CA THR A 22 36.76 -33.38 6.90
C THR A 22 35.40 -33.27 6.21
N ALA A 23 35.15 -34.08 5.18
CA ALA A 23 33.83 -34.16 4.53
C ALA A 23 32.75 -34.69 5.49
N TRP A 24 33.08 -35.69 6.33
CA TRP A 24 32.14 -36.21 7.32
C TRP A 24 31.82 -35.19 8.41
N ILE A 25 32.82 -34.46 8.92
CA ILE A 25 32.61 -33.40 9.92
C ILE A 25 31.75 -32.28 9.34
N ALA A 26 32.01 -31.85 8.10
CA ALA A 26 31.20 -30.84 7.41
C ALA A 26 29.74 -31.28 7.21
N TYR A 27 29.52 -32.56 6.88
CA TYR A 27 28.18 -33.14 6.75
C TYR A 27 27.44 -33.18 8.10
N LEU A 28 28.12 -33.55 9.19
CA LEU A 28 27.53 -33.55 10.53
C LEU A 28 27.15 -32.13 10.98
N THR A 29 27.98 -31.13 10.72
CA THR A 29 27.65 -29.73 11.05
C THR A 29 26.45 -29.21 10.26
N PHE A 30 26.31 -29.60 8.98
CA PHE A 30 25.15 -29.22 8.17
C PHE A 30 23.87 -29.94 8.60
N ALA A 31 23.96 -31.22 9.00
CA ALA A 31 22.80 -32.01 9.42
C ALA A 31 22.22 -31.59 10.78
N THR A 32 23.04 -30.98 11.66
CA THR A 32 22.55 -30.48 12.96
C THR A 32 21.76 -29.18 12.85
N GLU A 33 21.98 -28.39 11.80
CA GLU A 33 21.31 -27.10 11.65
C GLU A 33 19.89 -27.23 11.07
N SER A 34 19.59 -28.32 10.35
CA SER A 34 18.26 -28.55 9.75
C SER A 34 17.18 -29.06 10.71
N ASN A 35 17.49 -29.32 11.99
CA ASN A 35 16.53 -29.88 12.95
C ASN A 35 16.15 -28.93 14.10
N SER A 36 16.68 -27.70 14.13
CA SER A 36 16.36 -26.70 15.17
C SER A 36 15.20 -25.76 14.83
N GLU A 37 14.50 -25.96 13.72
CA GLU A 37 13.35 -25.12 13.29
C GLU A 37 11.98 -25.83 13.31
N ARG A 38 11.90 -27.04 13.88
CA ARG A 38 10.61 -27.73 14.12
C ARG A 38 10.48 -28.19 15.57
N LYS A 39 10.22 -27.26 16.49
CA LYS A 39 9.51 -27.48 17.76
C LYS A 39 9.37 -26.16 18.53
N ASN A 40 8.47 -25.31 18.05
CA ASN A 40 7.68 -24.38 18.88
C ASN A 40 6.62 -23.68 18.00
N VAL A 41 5.78 -24.48 17.35
CA VAL A 41 4.44 -24.02 16.91
C VAL A 41 3.51 -24.27 18.10
N ASN A 42 3.63 -23.41 19.10
CA ASN A 42 2.57 -23.26 20.10
C ASN A 42 1.41 -22.56 19.39
N LYS A 43 0.39 -23.37 19.06
CA LYS A 43 -1.04 -23.02 19.04
C LYS A 43 -1.31 -21.51 19.09
N VAL A 44 -1.10 -20.83 17.95
CA VAL A 44 -1.66 -19.50 17.73
C VAL A 44 -3.12 -19.74 17.48
N THR A 45 -3.92 -19.46 18.50
CA THR A 45 -5.36 -19.30 18.39
C THR A 45 -5.59 -18.26 17.29
N ASP A 46 -6.27 -18.66 16.22
CA ASP A 46 -6.87 -17.75 15.25
C ASP A 46 -7.90 -16.88 15.97
N ASN A 47 -7.41 -15.83 16.64
CA ASN A 47 -8.24 -14.69 16.96
C ASN A 47 -8.36 -13.90 15.66
N SER A 48 -9.47 -14.12 14.95
CA SER A 48 -10.00 -13.18 13.99
C SER A 48 -10.22 -11.84 14.71
N ILE A 49 -9.18 -11.02 14.79
CA ILE A 49 -9.26 -9.65 15.29
C ILE A 49 -10.07 -8.89 14.24
N SER A 50 -11.36 -8.73 14.53
CA SER A 50 -12.26 -7.84 13.83
C SER A 50 -11.61 -6.47 13.71
N HIS A 51 -11.35 -6.07 12.46
CA HIS A 51 -10.85 -4.75 12.13
C HIS A 51 -11.86 -3.71 12.63
N LYS A 52 -11.57 -3.06 13.76
CA LYS A 52 -12.25 -1.82 14.13
C LYS A 52 -11.78 -0.72 13.18
N TYR A 53 -12.57 -0.49 12.13
CA TYR A 53 -12.52 0.72 11.33
C TYR A 53 -12.78 1.92 12.25
N PHE A 54 -11.78 2.79 12.39
CA PHE A 54 -11.94 4.06 13.07
C PHE A 54 -12.57 5.03 12.06
N ASN A 55 -13.90 5.13 12.05
CA ASN A 55 -14.60 6.21 11.37
C ASN A 55 -14.46 7.47 12.24
N GLN A 56 -13.65 8.43 11.78
CA GLN A 56 -13.74 9.81 12.24
C GLN A 56 -14.80 10.51 11.38
N ASP A 57 -16.02 10.57 11.89
CA ASP A 57 -17.09 11.38 11.30
C ASP A 57 -16.82 12.85 11.60
N TYR A 58 -16.23 13.56 10.63
CA TYR A 58 -16.33 15.02 10.57
C TYR A 58 -17.58 15.37 9.76
N ILE A 59 -18.61 15.85 10.46
CA ILE A 59 -19.79 16.48 9.85
C ILE A 59 -19.31 17.80 9.24
N VAL A 60 -19.16 17.82 7.92
CA VAL A 60 -19.04 19.05 7.14
C VAL A 60 -20.43 19.35 6.60
N GLU A 61 -21.09 20.35 7.18
CA GLU A 61 -22.34 20.88 6.63
C GLU A 61 -22.08 21.47 5.23
N PRO A 62 -22.89 21.12 4.22
CA PRO A 62 -22.79 21.76 2.91
C PRO A 62 -23.37 23.19 2.95
N PRO A 63 -22.76 24.17 2.26
CA PRO A 63 -23.35 25.49 2.12
C PRO A 63 -24.64 25.42 1.30
N GLY A 64 -25.68 26.09 1.80
CA GLY A 64 -27.05 26.05 1.28
C GLY A 64 -27.16 26.48 -0.17
N ALA A 65 -27.89 25.68 -0.95
CA ALA A 65 -28.40 26.05 -2.27
C ALA A 65 -29.84 26.56 -2.10
N GLN A 66 -30.07 27.79 -2.54
CA GLN A 66 -31.37 28.45 -2.59
C GLN A 66 -32.32 27.66 -3.50
N GLN A 67 -33.49 27.31 -2.97
CA GLN A 67 -34.63 26.85 -3.77
C GLN A 67 -35.27 28.07 -4.44
N GLN A 68 -35.39 27.99 -5.76
CA GLN A 68 -36.15 28.92 -6.57
C GLN A 68 -37.49 28.26 -6.88
N ASP A 69 -38.56 28.86 -6.33
CA ASP A 69 -39.95 28.54 -6.62
C ASP A 69 -40.28 28.93 -8.07
N ASP A 70 -41.02 28.08 -8.78
CA ASP A 70 -41.80 28.50 -9.94
C ASP A 70 -43.18 27.82 -9.92
N ASN A 71 -44.18 28.67 -9.73
CA ASN A 71 -45.60 28.42 -9.93
C ASN A 71 -45.94 28.46 -11.43
N SER A 72 -46.86 27.60 -11.88
CA SER A 72 -47.80 27.99 -12.93
C SER A 72 -49.11 27.22 -12.79
N ASN A 73 -50.18 27.98 -12.55
CA ASN A 73 -51.58 27.60 -12.70
C ASN A 73 -51.90 27.27 -14.18
N ASP A 74 -52.95 26.49 -14.42
CA ASP A 74 -54.07 26.90 -15.29
C ASP A 74 -55.28 25.92 -15.19
N THR A 75 -56.42 26.50 -14.76
CA THR A 75 -57.78 26.52 -15.34
C THR A 75 -58.05 25.58 -16.54
N GLU A 76 -59.20 24.94 -16.78
CA GLU A 76 -60.61 25.35 -16.70
C GLU A 76 -61.48 24.16 -17.21
N GLY A 77 -62.81 24.19 -17.02
CA GLY A 77 -63.73 23.40 -17.87
C GLY A 77 -64.76 22.53 -17.15
N LYS A 78 -65.85 23.14 -16.70
CA LYS A 78 -67.11 22.48 -16.34
C LYS A 78 -67.93 22.16 -17.60
N GLU A 79 -68.38 20.93 -17.77
CA GLU A 79 -69.57 20.61 -18.57
C GLU A 79 -70.34 19.44 -17.95
N SER A 80 -71.64 19.65 -17.72
CA SER A 80 -72.61 18.65 -17.25
C SER A 80 -73.33 18.03 -18.44
N PRO A 81 -73.64 16.71 -18.40
CA PRO A 81 -74.78 16.22 -19.16
C PRO A 81 -75.82 15.46 -18.31
N LYS A 82 -77.07 15.74 -18.72
CA LYS A 82 -78.37 15.14 -18.46
C LYS A 82 -78.39 13.67 -18.02
N LYS A 83 -79.21 13.43 -16.99
CA LYS A 83 -79.74 12.13 -16.58
C LYS A 83 -80.65 11.53 -17.65
N THR A 84 -80.36 10.30 -18.05
CA THR A 84 -81.30 9.38 -18.69
C THR A 84 -81.35 8.16 -17.79
N LYS A 85 -82.54 7.84 -17.27
CA LYS A 85 -82.83 6.63 -16.50
C LYS A 85 -83.22 5.54 -17.50
N ASP A 86 -82.69 4.35 -17.27
CA ASP A 86 -83.02 3.02 -17.86
C ASP A 86 -81.80 2.37 -18.52
N ASP A 87 -80.95 1.75 -17.70
CA ASP A 87 -80.29 0.44 -17.92
C ASP A 87 -79.19 0.20 -16.84
N ASP A 88 -79.58 0.19 -15.57
CA ASP A 88 -78.64 0.10 -14.43
C ASP A 88 -77.92 -1.26 -14.31
N THR A 89 -78.41 -2.32 -14.95
CA THR A 89 -77.85 -3.68 -14.74
C THR A 89 -76.67 -4.01 -15.68
N HIS A 90 -76.54 -3.32 -16.82
CA HIS A 90 -75.43 -3.55 -17.75
C HIS A 90 -74.22 -2.66 -17.43
N LEU A 91 -74.46 -1.48 -16.86
CA LEU A 91 -73.42 -0.52 -16.48
C LEU A 91 -72.55 -1.04 -15.32
N GLU A 92 -73.15 -1.73 -14.35
CA GLU A 92 -72.43 -2.26 -13.19
C GLU A 92 -71.44 -3.37 -13.56
N LYS A 93 -71.78 -4.20 -14.56
CA LYS A 93 -70.84 -5.20 -15.13
C LYS A 93 -69.68 -4.53 -15.87
N ILE A 94 -69.92 -3.42 -16.58
CA ILE A 94 -68.87 -2.67 -17.28
C ILE A 94 -67.94 -1.99 -16.27
N ILE A 95 -68.47 -1.43 -15.18
CA ILE A 95 -67.67 -0.83 -14.10
C ILE A 95 -66.78 -1.90 -13.44
N GLN A 96 -67.34 -3.06 -13.10
CA GLN A 96 -66.59 -4.16 -12.47
C GLN A 96 -65.50 -4.74 -13.39
N MET A 97 -65.75 -4.79 -14.71
CA MET A 97 -64.75 -5.20 -15.70
C MET A 97 -63.65 -4.15 -15.85
N GLY A 98 -64.00 -2.86 -15.82
CA GLY A 98 -63.05 -1.74 -15.82
C GLY A 98 -62.11 -1.74 -14.62
N GLU A 99 -62.63 -2.00 -13.42
CA GLU A 99 -61.82 -2.10 -12.20
C GLU A 99 -60.83 -3.27 -12.23
N LYS A 100 -61.26 -4.43 -12.75
CA LYS A 100 -60.36 -5.59 -12.94
C LYS A 100 -59.22 -5.29 -13.92
N ILE A 101 -59.50 -4.57 -15.01
CA ILE A 101 -58.48 -4.18 -16.00
C ILE A 101 -57.54 -3.15 -15.38
N LYS A 102 -58.05 -2.16 -14.63
CA LYS A 102 -57.24 -1.16 -13.94
C LYS A 102 -56.27 -1.81 -12.95
N ASN A 103 -56.74 -2.72 -12.10
CA ASN A 103 -55.91 -3.41 -11.12
C ASN A 103 -54.84 -4.28 -11.78
N LYS A 104 -55.18 -5.01 -12.85
CA LYS A 104 -54.21 -5.83 -13.60
C LYS A 104 -53.14 -4.98 -14.31
N THR A 105 -53.51 -3.77 -14.76
CA THR A 105 -52.59 -2.83 -15.41
C THR A 105 -51.61 -2.22 -14.40
N VAL A 106 -52.10 -1.88 -13.20
CA VAL A 106 -51.25 -1.40 -12.09
C VAL A 106 -50.26 -2.47 -11.64
N GLU A 107 -50.71 -3.71 -11.44
CA GLU A 107 -49.85 -4.83 -11.04
C GLU A 107 -48.77 -5.14 -12.10
N MET A 108 -49.15 -5.10 -13.38
CA MET A 108 -48.20 -5.28 -14.48
C MET A 108 -47.16 -4.13 -14.53
N GLY A 109 -47.59 -2.89 -14.30
CA GLY A 109 -46.72 -1.71 -14.23
C GLY A 109 -45.70 -1.79 -13.09
N GLU A 110 -46.10 -2.23 -11.90
CA GLU A 110 -45.20 -2.42 -10.75
C GLU A 110 -44.17 -3.54 -11.01
N SER A 111 -44.59 -4.64 -11.64
CA SER A 111 -43.69 -5.73 -12.04
C SER A 111 -42.62 -5.28 -13.03
N PHE A 112 -42.99 -4.47 -14.03
CA PHE A 112 -42.02 -3.88 -14.97
C PHE A 112 -41.08 -2.89 -14.30
N LYS A 113 -41.58 -2.02 -13.40
CA LYS A 113 -40.73 -1.07 -12.66
C LYS A 113 -39.67 -1.80 -11.83
N ASN A 114 -40.05 -2.88 -11.15
CA ASN A 114 -39.12 -3.69 -10.35
C ASN A 114 -38.07 -4.41 -11.21
N LYS A 115 -38.45 -4.95 -12.38
CA LYS A 115 -37.49 -5.58 -13.31
C LYS A 115 -36.52 -4.57 -13.93
N THR A 116 -36.99 -3.39 -14.33
CA THR A 116 -36.13 -2.35 -14.92
C THR A 116 -35.12 -1.80 -13.90
N ILE A 117 -35.51 -1.67 -12.63
CA ILE A 117 -34.59 -1.30 -11.55
C ILE A 117 -33.52 -2.39 -11.33
N ALA A 118 -33.89 -3.67 -11.40
CA ALA A 118 -32.95 -4.78 -11.24
C ALA A 118 -31.92 -4.85 -12.40
N VAL A 119 -32.39 -4.73 -13.65
CA VAL A 119 -31.51 -4.72 -14.83
C VAL A 119 -30.62 -3.48 -14.84
N GLY A 120 -31.17 -2.31 -14.53
CA GLY A 120 -30.41 -1.05 -14.44
C GLY A 120 -29.30 -1.12 -13.39
N LYS A 121 -29.56 -1.73 -12.22
CA LYS A 121 -28.55 -1.95 -11.18
C LYS A 121 -27.45 -2.91 -11.66
N HIS A 122 -27.80 -3.98 -12.37
CA HIS A 122 -26.81 -4.94 -12.87
C HIS A 122 -25.90 -4.35 -13.94
N VAL A 123 -26.45 -3.63 -14.92
CA VAL A 123 -25.67 -2.96 -15.98
C VAL A 123 -24.77 -1.88 -15.38
N LYS A 124 -25.28 -1.10 -14.42
CA LYS A 124 -24.49 -0.06 -13.75
C LYS A 124 -23.27 -0.63 -13.02
N ASN A 125 -23.40 -1.78 -12.36
CA ASN A 125 -22.26 -2.42 -11.68
C ASN A 125 -21.20 -2.90 -12.68
N LYS A 126 -21.60 -3.53 -13.80
CA LYS A 126 -20.64 -4.03 -14.80
C LYS A 126 -19.90 -2.91 -15.52
N THR A 127 -20.58 -1.80 -15.82
CA THR A 127 -19.94 -0.60 -16.39
C THR A 127 -18.98 0.05 -15.39
N LEU A 128 -19.34 0.08 -14.09
CA LEU A 128 -18.45 0.59 -13.04
C LEU A 128 -17.18 -0.24 -12.91
N GLU A 129 -17.28 -1.57 -12.97
CA GLU A 129 -16.12 -2.47 -12.94
C GLU A 129 -15.21 -2.24 -14.17
N HIS A 130 -15.78 -2.12 -15.37
CA HIS A 130 -15.00 -1.81 -16.56
C HIS A 130 -14.32 -0.44 -16.50
N LEU A 131 -15.02 0.59 -16.01
CA LEU A 131 -14.42 1.92 -15.85
C LEU A 131 -13.36 1.96 -14.74
N ALA A 132 -13.48 1.13 -13.71
CA ALA A 132 -12.45 0.99 -12.68
C ALA A 132 -11.18 0.32 -13.26
N VAL A 133 -11.34 -0.74 -14.06
CA VAL A 133 -10.22 -1.42 -14.75
C VAL A 133 -9.52 -0.49 -15.74
N LEU A 134 -10.27 0.40 -16.40
CA LEU A 134 -9.71 1.43 -17.30
C LEU A 134 -9.10 2.63 -16.55
N GLY A 135 -9.09 2.63 -15.21
CA GLY A 135 -8.55 3.73 -14.40
C GLY A 135 -9.37 5.02 -14.45
N MET A 136 -10.60 4.99 -14.99
CA MET A 136 -11.47 6.17 -15.11
C MET A 136 -12.22 6.48 -13.81
N LEU A 137 -12.46 5.48 -12.96
CA LEU A 137 -13.09 5.67 -11.65
C LEU A 137 -12.05 5.51 -10.54
N ARG A 138 -11.74 6.63 -9.87
CA ARG A 138 -10.94 6.61 -8.64
C ARG A 138 -11.84 6.26 -7.45
N PRO A 139 -11.47 5.29 -6.58
CA PRO A 139 -12.26 4.97 -5.40
C PRO A 139 -12.39 6.20 -4.49
N LYS A 140 -13.61 6.48 -4.00
CA LYS A 140 -13.91 7.66 -3.16
C LYS A 140 -13.30 7.60 -1.75
N ASN A 141 -13.05 6.40 -1.22
CA ASN A 141 -12.47 6.21 0.11
C ASN A 141 -11.05 5.70 -0.02
N LYS A 142 -10.11 6.64 -0.23
CA LYS A 142 -8.69 6.35 -0.32
C LYS A 142 -8.14 6.05 1.07
N ILE A 143 -7.61 4.85 1.27
CA ILE A 143 -6.91 4.50 2.50
C ILE A 143 -5.57 5.25 2.48
N LYS A 144 -5.48 6.37 3.20
CA LYS A 144 -4.28 7.20 3.26
C LYS A 144 -3.19 6.60 4.16
N TYR A 145 -3.58 5.72 5.08
CA TYR A 145 -2.74 5.30 6.19
C TYR A 145 -2.99 3.85 6.55
N LEU A 146 -1.92 3.06 6.67
CA LEU A 146 -1.97 1.67 7.12
C LEU A 146 -1.03 1.49 8.32
N TYR A 147 -1.60 1.08 9.45
CA TYR A 147 -0.91 0.93 10.72
C TYR A 147 -0.75 -0.54 11.11
N TYR A 148 0.46 -0.92 11.52
CA TYR A 148 0.77 -2.25 12.00
C TYR A 148 1.50 -2.19 13.34
N PRO A 149 1.01 -2.90 14.38
CA PRO A 149 1.82 -3.13 15.56
C PRO A 149 2.99 -4.02 15.16
N SER A 150 4.21 -3.49 15.19
CA SER A 150 5.43 -4.23 14.90
C SER A 150 6.13 -4.60 16.20
N GLN A 151 6.90 -5.70 16.17
CA GLN A 151 7.53 -6.25 17.37
C GLN A 151 8.85 -5.57 17.74
N PHE A 152 9.17 -4.39 17.18
CA PHE A 152 10.41 -3.72 17.55
C PHE A 152 10.27 -3.10 18.94
N ASN A 153 11.20 -3.46 19.83
CA ASN A 153 11.30 -2.89 21.16
C ASN A 153 12.15 -1.63 21.08
N LEU A 154 11.51 -0.48 20.91
CA LEU A 154 12.16 0.80 21.19
C LEU A 154 11.97 1.10 22.68
N SER A 155 13.01 0.90 23.48
CA SER A 155 13.04 1.36 24.87
C SER A 155 13.17 2.88 24.85
N VAL A 156 12.03 3.58 24.95
CA VAL A 156 12.01 5.02 25.15
C VAL A 156 11.64 5.27 26.60
N ASP A 157 12.50 5.96 27.32
CA ASP A 157 12.21 6.32 28.70
C ASP A 157 11.13 7.41 28.76
N LEU A 158 10.28 7.35 29.79
CA LEU A 158 9.24 8.35 30.03
C LEU A 158 9.83 9.75 30.20
N GLU A 159 11.06 9.84 30.70
CA GLU A 159 11.80 11.09 30.83
C GLU A 159 12.17 11.67 29.46
N ASP A 160 12.61 10.85 28.50
CA ASP A 160 12.89 11.28 27.13
C ASP A 160 11.63 11.79 26.43
N ILE A 161 10.52 11.07 26.57
CA ILE A 161 9.21 11.49 26.05
C ILE A 161 8.82 12.82 26.67
N GLY A 162 8.96 12.96 28.00
CA GLY A 162 8.69 14.18 28.73
C GLY A 162 9.55 15.35 28.24
N ASN A 163 10.83 15.13 28.00
CA ASN A 163 11.75 16.15 27.49
C ASN A 163 11.40 16.59 26.07
N ILE A 164 11.00 15.66 25.19
CA ILE A 164 10.54 15.98 23.82
C ILE A 164 9.21 16.74 23.85
N MET A 165 8.28 16.35 24.72
CA MET A 165 6.96 16.99 24.81
C MET A 165 7.01 18.36 25.51
N LYS A 166 7.89 18.55 26.50
CA LYS A 166 8.08 19.84 27.19
C LYS A 166 8.64 20.90 26.26
N ASP A 167 9.41 20.49 25.26
CA ASP A 167 9.92 21.35 24.20
C ASP A 167 8.80 21.65 23.18
N THR A 168 7.66 22.16 23.67
CA THR A 168 6.49 22.52 22.84
C THR A 168 6.85 23.59 21.81
N GLU A 169 7.85 24.44 22.10
CA GLU A 169 8.45 25.32 21.11
C GLU A 169 9.03 24.56 19.95
N PHE A 170 9.69 23.42 20.16
CA PHE A 170 10.20 22.58 19.07
C PHE A 170 9.04 22.03 18.22
N LEU A 171 7.99 21.48 18.85
CA LEU A 171 6.84 20.96 18.11
C LEU A 171 6.09 22.05 17.33
N ASN A 172 6.07 23.28 17.83
CA ASN A 172 5.40 24.42 17.19
C ASN A 172 6.30 25.16 16.18
N LYS A 173 7.64 25.09 16.33
CA LYS A 173 8.63 25.66 15.39
C LYS A 173 9.02 24.70 14.28
N LEU A 174 8.65 23.42 14.37
CA LEU A 174 8.59 22.57 13.19
C LEU A 174 7.54 23.18 12.25
N HIS A 175 7.97 24.14 11.42
CA HIS A 175 7.29 24.40 10.16
C HIS A 175 6.94 23.05 9.59
N PRO A 176 5.67 22.81 9.19
CA PRO A 176 5.26 21.52 8.66
C PRO A 176 6.34 21.13 7.67
N LEU A 177 7.11 20.10 8.02
CA LEU A 177 8.23 19.64 7.20
C LEU A 177 7.62 19.53 5.82
N ASP A 178 8.14 20.33 4.88
CA ASP A 178 7.54 20.40 3.56
C ASP A 178 7.88 19.08 2.88
N LEU A 179 7.03 18.08 3.16
CA LEU A 179 7.03 16.76 2.57
C LEU A 179 6.55 16.83 1.12
N SER A 180 6.31 18.04 0.60
CA SER A 180 6.39 18.34 -0.82
C SER A 180 7.84 18.09 -1.25
N GLY A 181 8.18 16.81 -1.39
CA GLY A 181 9.42 16.40 -2.01
C GLY A 181 9.55 17.07 -3.38
N PRO A 182 10.78 17.18 -3.91
CA PRO A 182 11.02 17.90 -5.16
C PRO A 182 10.00 17.43 -6.18
N ALA A 183 9.15 18.36 -6.63
CA ALA A 183 8.21 18.08 -7.69
C ALA A 183 9.04 17.50 -8.84
N LEU A 184 8.58 16.40 -9.43
CA LEU A 184 9.24 15.79 -10.57
C LEU A 184 9.13 16.78 -11.74
N ALA A 185 10.02 17.77 -11.76
CA ALA A 185 10.15 18.72 -12.83
C ALA A 185 10.77 17.96 -14.00
N SER A 186 9.91 17.37 -14.82
CA SER A 186 10.27 16.85 -16.12
C SER A 186 10.82 18.01 -16.94
N THR A 187 12.13 18.21 -16.94
CA THR A 187 12.78 19.08 -17.91
C THR A 187 12.48 18.52 -19.29
N GLN A 188 11.56 19.19 -19.98
CA GLN A 188 10.91 18.78 -21.22
C GLN A 188 11.84 18.94 -22.43
N ASN A 189 13.10 18.51 -22.33
CA ASN A 189 13.99 18.48 -23.47
C ASN A 189 15.03 17.38 -23.32
N ARG A 190 14.89 16.40 -24.22
CA ARG A 190 15.81 15.33 -24.60
C ARG A 190 15.76 14.04 -23.78
N THR A 191 15.56 12.98 -24.55
CA THR A 191 16.01 11.62 -24.33
C THR A 191 17.30 11.56 -23.51
N ILE A 192 17.44 10.48 -22.72
CA ILE A 192 18.64 10.02 -21.98
C ILE A 192 18.59 10.29 -20.46
N ASN A 193 18.40 9.20 -19.71
CA ASN A 193 18.67 9.00 -18.29
C ASN A 193 18.18 10.09 -17.31
N TYR A 194 16.95 9.92 -16.82
CA TYR A 194 16.46 10.70 -15.68
C TYR A 194 17.20 10.28 -14.41
N THR A 195 18.24 11.04 -14.05
CA THR A 195 18.87 10.89 -12.74
C THR A 195 18.10 11.75 -11.74
N TYR A 196 17.15 11.14 -11.03
CA TYR A 196 16.48 11.79 -9.91
C TYR A 196 17.39 11.70 -8.68
N ASN A 197 17.82 12.85 -8.19
CA ASN A 197 18.58 12.95 -6.96
C ASN A 197 17.93 14.02 -6.08
N MET A 198 17.53 13.65 -4.87
CA MET A 198 17.08 14.63 -3.88
C MET A 198 18.30 15.43 -3.39
N LYS A 199 18.22 16.77 -3.43
CA LYS A 199 19.33 17.66 -3.02
C LYS A 199 19.86 17.36 -1.61
N TYR A 200 18.96 16.96 -0.70
CA TYR A 200 19.28 16.58 0.66
C TYR A 200 18.68 15.21 0.91
N HIS A 201 19.51 14.17 0.87
CA HIS A 201 19.14 12.81 1.22
C HIS A 201 20.09 12.27 2.29
N VAL A 202 19.56 11.43 3.18
CA VAL A 202 20.33 10.79 4.26
C VAL A 202 20.48 9.28 4.02
N GLY A 203 20.08 8.81 2.84
CA GLY A 203 20.07 7.41 2.46
C GLY A 203 20.45 7.19 1.00
N PHE A 204 20.08 6.03 0.46
CA PHE A 204 20.23 5.71 -0.95
C PHE A 204 19.16 4.71 -1.36
N CYS A 205 18.84 4.67 -2.65
CA CYS A 205 18.07 3.61 -3.27
C CYS A 205 18.91 2.93 -4.36
N ASP A 206 18.94 1.59 -4.33
CA ASP A 206 19.59 0.78 -5.36
C ASP A 206 18.59 -0.22 -5.95
N CYS A 207 18.45 -0.25 -7.27
CA CYS A 207 17.38 -0.97 -7.96
C CYS A 207 17.93 -1.91 -9.02
N TRP A 208 17.67 -3.20 -8.88
CA TRP A 208 18.03 -4.25 -9.82
C TRP A 208 16.78 -4.88 -10.42
N ASP A 209 16.64 -4.80 -11.75
CA ASP A 209 15.51 -5.35 -12.52
C ASP A 209 14.13 -4.89 -12.03
N ARG A 210 13.53 -5.56 -11.04
CA ARG A 210 12.23 -5.21 -10.46
C ARG A 210 12.28 -4.94 -8.96
N ASN A 211 13.45 -5.12 -8.36
CA ASN A 211 13.66 -5.07 -6.93
C ASN A 211 14.46 -3.81 -6.59
N CYS A 212 14.02 -3.05 -5.62
CA CYS A 212 14.73 -1.90 -5.10
C CYS A 212 14.98 -2.05 -3.61
N LEU A 213 16.15 -1.60 -3.18
CA LEU A 213 16.55 -1.54 -1.78
C LEU A 213 16.92 -0.10 -1.43
N CYS A 214 16.08 0.51 -0.61
CA CYS A 214 16.24 1.87 -0.13
C CYS A 214 16.60 1.86 1.36
N CYS A 215 17.75 2.42 1.73
CA CYS A 215 18.26 2.40 3.10
C CYS A 215 18.63 3.79 3.58
N ALA A 216 18.33 4.11 4.83
CA ALA A 216 18.78 5.32 5.50
C ALA A 216 19.09 5.05 6.98
N ARG A 217 20.05 5.82 7.51
CA ARG A 217 20.39 5.78 8.91
C ARG A 217 19.55 6.79 9.67
N ILE A 218 18.70 6.29 10.55
CA ILE A 218 17.82 7.10 11.40
C ILE A 218 18.58 7.42 12.68
N ILE A 219 18.95 8.70 12.83
CA ILE A 219 19.65 9.22 14.01
C ILE A 219 18.76 10.25 14.69
N ASN A 220 18.31 9.95 15.91
CA ASN A 220 17.64 10.89 16.79
C ASN A 220 18.29 10.81 18.18
N LYS A 221 19.06 11.86 18.52
CA LYS A 221 19.79 11.93 19.79
C LYS A 221 18.87 11.95 21.01
N ARG A 222 17.67 12.53 20.89
CA ARG A 222 16.71 12.67 22.02
C ARG A 222 16.02 11.36 22.37
N LEU A 223 15.88 10.45 21.40
CA LEU A 223 15.30 9.12 21.59
C LEU A 223 16.35 8.02 21.67
N HIS A 224 17.63 8.39 21.76
CA HIS A 224 18.77 7.46 21.68
C HIS A 224 18.67 6.49 20.49
N LEU A 225 18.04 6.94 19.39
CA LEU A 225 17.80 6.14 18.20
C LEU A 225 18.97 6.31 17.25
N ASN A 226 19.69 5.24 16.99
CA ASN A 226 20.77 5.17 15.98
C ASN A 226 20.67 3.81 15.29
N ARG A 227 19.73 3.72 14.34
CA ARG A 227 19.35 2.46 13.69
C ARG A 227 19.36 2.65 12.18
N THR A 228 19.66 1.58 11.46
CA THR A 228 19.60 1.59 10.00
C THR A 228 18.27 1.00 9.58
N MET A 229 17.45 1.79 8.89
CA MET A 229 16.19 1.32 8.33
C MET A 229 16.37 1.12 6.83
N CYS A 230 15.83 0.01 6.33
CA CYS A 230 15.80 -0.29 4.91
C CYS A 230 14.39 -0.71 4.50
N SER A 231 14.03 -0.41 3.26
CA SER A 231 12.83 -0.88 2.58
C SER A 231 13.27 -1.60 1.32
N ASN A 232 13.04 -2.91 1.28
CA ASN A 232 13.23 -3.73 0.10
C ASN A 232 11.87 -3.93 -0.56
N PHE A 233 11.69 -3.55 -1.82
CA PHE A 233 10.42 -3.71 -2.49
C PHE A 233 10.56 -4.21 -3.92
N THR A 234 9.62 -5.06 -4.31
CA THR A 234 9.56 -5.68 -5.64
C THR A 234 8.31 -5.22 -6.37
N PHE A 235 8.47 -4.71 -7.59
CA PHE A 235 7.34 -4.27 -8.42
C PHE A 235 6.75 -5.41 -9.24
N ILE A 236 5.46 -5.69 -9.02
CA ILE A 236 4.69 -6.71 -9.72
C ILE A 236 3.86 -6.02 -10.81
N SER A 237 4.46 -5.92 -12.01
CA SER A 237 3.85 -5.21 -13.15
C SER A 237 2.48 -5.74 -13.58
N LYS A 238 2.17 -7.01 -13.31
CA LYS A 238 0.88 -7.63 -13.67
C LYS A 238 -0.28 -7.11 -12.83
N THR A 239 -0.04 -6.84 -11.54
CA THR A 239 -1.08 -6.43 -10.58
C THR A 239 -0.94 -4.98 -10.14
N HIS A 240 0.09 -4.26 -10.59
CA HIS A 240 0.40 -2.89 -10.17
C HIS A 240 0.57 -2.80 -8.64
N GLU A 241 1.31 -3.76 -8.09
CA GLU A 241 1.56 -3.88 -6.66
C GLU A 241 3.06 -3.82 -6.34
N LEU A 242 3.38 -3.36 -5.14
CA LEU A 242 4.71 -3.39 -4.54
C LEU A 242 4.70 -4.40 -3.39
N GLU A 243 5.45 -5.48 -3.52
CA GLU A 243 5.76 -6.37 -2.39
C GLU A 243 6.90 -5.75 -1.60
N THR A 244 6.60 -5.20 -0.42
CA THR A 244 7.51 -4.40 0.41
C THR A 244 7.86 -5.14 1.70
N ASP A 245 9.15 -5.32 1.92
CA ASP A 245 9.77 -5.81 3.15
C ASP A 245 10.49 -4.65 3.83
N VAL A 246 10.08 -4.32 5.06
CA VAL A 246 10.74 -3.29 5.87
C VAL A 246 11.71 -3.97 6.83
N LEU A 247 12.96 -3.53 6.81
CA LEU A 247 14.05 -4.04 7.62
C LEU A 247 14.55 -2.98 8.59
N LEU A 248 14.85 -3.40 9.82
CA LEU A 248 15.50 -2.59 10.83
C LEU A 248 16.77 -3.32 11.29
N ASP A 249 17.92 -2.69 11.13
CA ASP A 249 19.25 -3.27 11.33
C ASP A 249 19.43 -4.64 10.64
N GLY A 250 18.90 -4.76 9.42
CA GLY A 250 18.98 -5.98 8.61
C GLY A 250 17.98 -7.07 8.97
N LYS A 251 17.13 -6.88 9.98
CA LYS A 251 16.06 -7.82 10.34
C LYS A 251 14.74 -7.36 9.75
N ILE A 252 14.03 -8.27 9.08
CA ILE A 252 12.69 -7.98 8.54
C ILE A 252 11.72 -7.79 9.71
N ILE A 253 11.15 -6.60 9.83
CA ILE A 253 10.17 -6.25 10.87
C ILE A 253 8.73 -6.20 10.35
N HIS A 254 8.56 -6.12 9.03
CA HIS A 254 7.25 -6.14 8.38
C HIS A 254 7.37 -6.58 6.91
N LYS A 255 6.39 -7.33 6.41
CA LYS A 255 6.29 -7.78 5.02
C LYS A 255 4.87 -7.61 4.52
N ARG A 256 4.68 -6.90 3.41
CA ARG A 256 3.35 -6.63 2.86
C ARG A 256 3.34 -6.21 1.40
N THR A 257 2.27 -6.58 0.70
CA THR A 257 1.95 -6.07 -0.63
C THR A 257 1.07 -4.83 -0.55
N ILE A 258 1.45 -3.75 -1.24
CA ILE A 258 0.71 -2.50 -1.33
C ILE A 258 0.44 -2.12 -2.79
N SER A 259 -0.52 -1.24 -3.05
CA SER A 259 -0.73 -0.69 -4.39
C SER A 259 0.46 0.18 -4.78
N ALA A 260 0.94 0.01 -6.01
CA ALA A 260 2.01 0.81 -6.57
C ALA A 260 1.48 2.17 -7.09
N ASP A 261 0.22 2.22 -7.57
CA ASP A 261 -0.40 3.41 -8.17
C ASP A 261 -0.60 4.55 -7.16
N GLU A 262 -1.06 4.20 -5.96
CA GLU A 262 -1.25 5.14 -4.85
C GLU A 262 -0.79 4.47 -3.55
N PRO A 263 0.53 4.44 -3.30
CA PRO A 263 1.07 3.76 -2.14
C PRO A 263 0.57 4.44 -0.85
N PRO A 264 -0.01 3.67 0.08
CA PRO A 264 -0.42 4.19 1.38
C PRO A 264 0.81 4.49 2.24
N LEU A 265 0.66 5.41 3.20
CA LEU A 265 1.67 5.60 4.24
C LEU A 265 1.70 4.33 5.13
N LEU A 266 2.85 3.66 5.17
CA LEU A 266 3.03 2.42 5.95
C LEU A 266 3.68 2.73 7.28
N CYS A 267 2.93 2.63 8.38
CA CYS A 267 3.46 2.91 9.71
C CYS A 267 3.56 1.67 10.58
N LEU A 268 4.76 1.47 11.10
CA LEU A 268 5.13 0.38 11.99
C LEU A 268 5.21 0.97 13.40
N GLY A 269 4.24 0.64 14.23
CA GLY A 269 4.19 1.12 15.60
C GLY A 269 4.95 0.21 16.55
N SER A 270 5.58 0.81 17.56
CA SER A 270 6.11 0.09 18.71
C SER A 270 4.96 -0.53 19.53
N PHE A 271 5.26 -1.56 20.31
CA PHE A 271 4.30 -2.16 21.26
C PHE A 271 3.66 -1.13 22.20
N SER A 272 4.40 -0.08 22.58
CA SER A 272 3.90 0.98 23.45
C SER A 272 2.96 1.97 22.74
N LYS A 273 2.84 1.92 21.40
CA LYS A 273 2.13 2.90 20.55
C LYS A 273 2.57 4.35 20.74
N VAL A 274 3.74 4.56 21.34
CA VAL A 274 4.28 5.90 21.58
C VAL A 274 5.03 6.38 20.35
N VAL A 275 5.88 5.51 19.79
CA VAL A 275 6.72 5.80 18.63
C VAL A 275 6.32 4.89 17.47
N ASP A 276 6.08 5.50 16.32
CA ASP A 276 5.85 4.82 15.06
C ASP A 276 6.91 5.24 14.05
N ILE A 277 7.38 4.28 13.25
CA ILE A 277 8.26 4.53 12.11
C ILE A 277 7.46 4.29 10.85
N CYS A 278 7.40 5.29 9.98
CA CYS A 278 6.59 5.27 8.78
C CYS A 278 7.46 5.28 7.53
N VAL A 279 7.08 4.49 6.53
CA VAL A 279 7.63 4.49 5.18
C VAL A 279 6.64 5.16 4.26
N HIS A 280 7.09 6.22 3.61
CA HIS A 280 6.31 6.96 2.63
C HIS A 280 6.90 6.72 1.25
N PHE A 281 6.06 6.33 0.29
CA PHE A 281 6.40 6.35 -1.12
C PHE A 281 5.60 7.48 -1.76
N PHE A 282 6.29 8.47 -2.30
CA PHE A 282 5.66 9.68 -2.84
C PHE A 282 6.18 9.98 -4.24
N ASN A 283 5.44 10.83 -4.95
CA ASN A 283 5.70 11.17 -6.35
C ASN A 283 5.84 9.93 -7.24
N VAL A 284 5.03 8.90 -6.97
CA VAL A 284 5.07 7.64 -7.72
C VAL A 284 4.36 7.82 -9.06
N THR A 285 5.04 7.48 -10.15
CA THR A 285 4.56 7.64 -11.51
C THR A 285 4.83 6.39 -12.34
N PHE A 286 3.85 6.05 -13.17
CA PHE A 286 3.90 4.91 -14.09
C PHE A 286 4.06 5.43 -15.51
N LYS A 287 5.03 4.89 -16.22
CA LYS A 287 5.23 5.14 -17.65
C LYS A 287 5.25 3.83 -18.39
N VAL A 288 4.50 3.74 -19.48
CA VAL A 288 4.55 2.59 -20.39
C VAL A 288 5.24 3.07 -21.65
N ASN A 289 6.41 2.52 -21.94
CA ASN A 289 7.12 2.86 -23.17
C ASN A 289 6.50 2.07 -24.33
N ALA A 290 5.80 2.76 -25.23
CA ALA A 290 5.20 2.15 -26.41
C ALA A 290 6.25 1.59 -27.38
N GLU A 291 7.44 2.20 -27.44
CA GLU A 291 8.50 1.84 -28.38
C GLU A 291 9.32 0.61 -27.96
N THR A 292 9.36 0.28 -26.66
CA THR A 292 10.22 -0.79 -26.13
C THR A 292 9.38 -1.90 -25.48
N ASP A 293 8.80 -2.78 -26.29
CA ASP A 293 8.09 -4.00 -25.85
C ASP A 293 7.08 -3.79 -24.71
N HIS A 294 6.42 -2.63 -24.66
CA HIS A 294 5.50 -2.26 -23.57
C HIS A 294 6.13 -2.40 -22.17
N LYS A 295 7.43 -2.15 -22.05
CA LYS A 295 8.12 -2.16 -20.75
C LYS A 295 7.54 -1.07 -19.86
N THR A 296 7.04 -1.49 -18.70
CA THR A 296 6.55 -0.60 -17.67
C THR A 296 7.71 -0.06 -16.86
N GLN A 297 7.71 1.25 -16.65
CA GLN A 297 8.66 1.95 -15.80
C GLN A 297 7.90 2.56 -14.62
N LEU A 298 8.38 2.26 -13.42
CA LEU A 298 7.90 2.84 -12.17
C LEU A 298 8.98 3.75 -11.61
N LEU A 299 8.63 5.02 -11.40
CA LEU A 299 9.52 6.02 -10.81
C LEU A 299 8.85 6.59 -9.56
N GLY A 300 9.61 6.80 -8.50
CA GLY A 300 9.09 7.38 -7.26
C GLY A 300 10.20 7.77 -6.32
N CYS A 301 9.84 8.31 -5.16
CA CYS A 301 10.79 8.58 -4.09
C CYS A 301 10.28 8.01 -2.78
N THR A 302 11.21 7.78 -1.84
CA THR A 302 10.86 7.28 -0.51
C THR A 302 11.52 8.07 0.60
N ASP A 303 10.77 8.27 1.67
CA ASP A 303 11.25 8.82 2.94
C ASP A 303 10.84 7.92 4.10
N PHE A 304 11.60 8.06 5.20
CA PHE A 304 11.20 7.52 6.49
C PHE A 304 10.83 8.65 7.42
N SER A 305 9.67 8.56 8.06
CA SER A 305 9.23 9.51 9.09
C SER A 305 9.16 8.82 10.44
N LEU A 306 9.55 9.56 11.47
CA LEU A 306 9.45 9.14 12.86
C LEU A 306 8.30 9.92 13.50
N ASN A 307 7.29 9.20 13.96
CA ASN A 307 6.11 9.77 14.60
C ASN A 307 6.11 9.46 16.09
N LEU A 308 5.77 10.47 16.89
CA LEU A 308 5.54 10.37 18.33
C LEU A 308 4.11 10.82 18.59
N TYR A 309 3.24 9.95 19.13
CA TYR A 309 1.81 10.23 19.32
C TYR A 309 1.11 10.80 18.07
N ASN A 310 1.30 10.17 16.90
CA ASN A 310 0.79 10.62 15.59
C ASN A 310 1.32 11.99 15.12
N LYS A 311 2.34 12.56 15.75
CA LYS A 311 3.03 13.77 15.26
C LYS A 311 4.40 13.42 14.72
N THR A 312 4.72 13.87 13.51
CA THR A 312 6.04 13.67 12.92
C THR A 312 7.07 14.54 13.63
N ILE A 313 8.04 13.89 14.26
CA ILE A 313 9.16 14.53 14.97
C ILE A 313 10.46 14.52 14.16
N GLY A 314 10.50 13.73 13.08
CA GLY A 314 11.64 13.68 12.17
C GLY A 314 11.24 13.08 10.83
N ALA A 315 11.81 13.62 9.75
CA ALA A 315 11.69 13.08 8.40
C ALA A 315 13.10 12.86 7.83
N HIS A 316 13.30 11.70 7.23
CA HIS A 316 14.57 11.21 6.73
C HIS A 316 14.41 10.87 5.23
N PRO A 317 14.61 11.84 4.33
CA PRO A 317 14.52 11.59 2.89
C PRO A 317 15.59 10.59 2.47
N VAL A 318 15.18 9.47 1.86
CA VAL A 318 16.07 8.36 1.55
C VAL A 318 16.71 8.57 0.18
N ASP A 319 15.94 8.43 -0.90
CA ASP A 319 16.30 8.76 -2.28
C ASP A 319 15.09 8.49 -3.21
N CYS A 320 15.27 8.77 -4.50
CA CYS A 320 14.36 8.34 -5.55
C CYS A 320 14.78 7.00 -6.17
N PHE A 321 13.81 6.26 -6.67
CA PHE A 321 13.98 4.94 -7.29
C PHE A 321 13.38 4.90 -8.69
N GLN A 322 13.93 4.03 -9.53
CA GLN A 322 13.46 3.74 -10.88
C GLN A 322 13.50 2.24 -11.11
N ILE A 323 12.37 1.67 -11.53
CA ILE A 323 12.21 0.27 -11.89
C ILE A 323 11.74 0.18 -13.35
N PRO A 324 12.40 -0.58 -14.25
CA PRO A 324 13.66 -1.24 -14.00
C PRO A 324 14.82 -0.27 -13.79
N GLY A 325 15.81 -0.70 -13.02
CA GLY A 325 17.03 0.05 -12.79
C GLY A 325 17.78 0.33 -14.10
N ASP A 326 18.55 1.41 -14.13
CA ASP A 326 19.38 1.74 -15.30
C ASP A 326 20.47 0.68 -15.47
N PRO A 327 20.48 -0.10 -16.57
CA PRO A 327 21.47 -1.15 -16.80
C PRO A 327 22.91 -0.62 -16.90
N ASN A 328 23.08 0.68 -17.19
CA ASN A 328 24.39 1.32 -17.28
C ASN A 328 24.91 1.80 -15.93
N LYS A 329 24.03 1.91 -14.93
CA LYS A 329 24.45 2.26 -13.57
C LYS A 329 25.15 1.03 -13.02
N LYS A 330 26.49 1.08 -13.02
CA LYS A 330 27.30 0.07 -12.32
C LYS A 330 26.84 0.06 -10.87
N HIS A 331 26.08 -0.96 -10.52
CA HIS A 331 25.81 -1.28 -9.14
C HIS A 331 27.16 -1.46 -8.51
N LYS A 332 27.50 -0.53 -7.61
CA LYS A 332 28.65 -0.77 -6.76
C LYS A 332 28.23 -2.03 -6.01
N ASP A 333 28.93 -3.13 -6.23
CA ASP A 333 28.96 -4.26 -5.32
C ASP A 333 29.46 -3.70 -3.99
N ARG A 334 28.61 -2.95 -3.29
CA ARG A 334 28.80 -2.59 -1.91
C ARG A 334 28.47 -3.91 -1.25
N PRO A 335 29.47 -4.71 -0.82
CA PRO A 335 29.14 -5.81 0.06
C PRO A 335 28.27 -5.19 1.14
N PHE A 336 27.04 -5.69 1.27
CA PHE A 336 26.10 -5.29 2.30
C PHE A 336 26.67 -5.75 3.65
N ASN A 337 27.83 -5.22 4.03
CA ASN A 337 28.34 -5.22 5.37
C ASN A 337 27.48 -4.22 6.12
N LEU A 338 26.26 -4.65 6.45
CA LEU A 338 25.27 -3.95 7.26
C LEU A 338 25.83 -3.40 8.60
N PHE A 339 27.05 -3.79 8.95
CA PHE A 339 27.69 -3.51 10.24
C PHE A 339 29.02 -2.75 10.16
N GLY A 340 29.53 -2.40 8.98
CA GLY A 340 30.90 -1.86 8.84
C GLY A 340 30.97 -0.48 8.20
N ASN A 341 30.98 0.57 9.01
CA ASN A 341 31.48 1.92 8.68
C ASN A 341 30.82 2.64 7.49
N TRP A 342 29.55 3.02 7.64
CA TRP A 342 29.02 4.21 6.96
C TRP A 342 29.36 5.46 7.80
N MET A 343 30.56 6.00 7.57
CA MET A 343 30.94 7.37 7.93
C MET A 343 31.23 8.10 6.60
N PRO A 344 30.74 9.34 6.39
CA PRO A 344 31.25 10.19 5.31
C PRO A 344 32.73 10.52 5.52
#